data_AF-A0A142D1J6-F1
#
_entry.id   AF-A0A142D1J6-F1
#
_cell.length_a   1.000
_cell.length_b   1.000
_cell.length_c   1.000
_cell.angle_alpha   90.00
_cell.angle_beta   90.00
_cell.angle_gamma   90.00
#
_symmetry.space_group_name_H-M   'P 1'
#
loop_
_entity.id
_entity.type
_entity.pdbx_description
1 polymer ?
#
loop_
_entity_poly.entity_id
_entity_poly.type
_entity_poly.pdbx_seq_one_letter_code
_entity_poly.pdbx_strand_id
1 'polypeptide(L)'
;MITSEQFLAKWVNVTVLEHFKKQKDSAKKIFIKLSGFSNNDVHFVLGEFSNNIDVFKKYYEPIIRTTTTVSGFEEYGFRGHETSTWLRNNIKDNQALVLIINEMTPEAQSLENLFTVDESYLLSTKGLDILYELLVQEFRFASDEIEELKTFFTMLQEVTEPQLRTLLQFIVLIINENMLTITHKIQKHLPSLGFFRDSKLKMGDRYTKRLKNNYMLANLQKGASLLDGEKLLEKLDSFLEHEEKQNWISELWDEVEPDAFRQEAIQFIQTGNKIFLKYEFEIIEQVFNFKVNSSLAEKVSEAINLHNKSEQEKKEIELGIESIRKEEDPDDIQEFLDKYGKEISSPTIVKRINRLIEKLRHPAEYDDIYRALLYESFLLIDEYYSNEDAQQSIIKDAHFRLKVVTSKTTEKDLELLNMYFRGFLILSPL
;
A
#
# COMPACT_ATOMS: atom_id res chain seq x y z
N MET A 1 -27.07 -15.37 -4.74
CA MET A 1 -26.02 -14.36 -4.58
C MET A 1 -26.54 -13.34 -3.57
N ILE A 2 -25.84 -13.13 -2.46
CA ILE A 2 -26.25 -12.19 -1.40
C ILE A 2 -25.70 -10.79 -1.69
N THR A 3 -26.43 -9.72 -1.36
CA THR A 3 -25.93 -8.33 -1.46
C THR A 3 -25.32 -7.85 -0.14
N SER A 4 -24.59 -6.73 -0.17
CA SER A 4 -24.00 -6.11 1.02
C SER A 4 -25.03 -5.70 2.06
N GLU A 5 -26.18 -5.19 1.64
CA GLU A 5 -27.26 -4.78 2.53
C GLU A 5 -27.93 -5.99 3.20
N GLN A 6 -28.16 -7.06 2.44
CA GLN A 6 -28.69 -8.31 2.98
C GLN A 6 -27.72 -8.94 3.99
N PHE A 7 -26.42 -8.95 3.67
CA PHE A 7 -25.40 -9.47 4.56
C PHE A 7 -25.28 -8.64 5.85
N LEU A 8 -25.23 -7.32 5.73
CA LEU A 8 -25.22 -6.41 6.87
C LEU A 8 -26.45 -6.62 7.77
N ALA A 9 -27.64 -6.75 7.18
CA ALA A 9 -28.86 -6.98 7.93
C ALA A 9 -28.82 -8.26 8.77
N LYS A 10 -28.29 -9.34 8.19
CA LYS A 10 -28.04 -10.60 8.92
C LYS A 10 -27.06 -10.40 10.06
N TRP A 11 -25.93 -9.74 9.81
CA TRP A 11 -24.91 -9.52 10.84
C TRP A 11 -25.40 -8.65 12.00
N VAL A 12 -26.13 -7.57 11.71
CA VAL A 12 -26.77 -6.73 12.73
C VAL A 12 -27.79 -7.53 13.54
N ASN A 13 -28.65 -8.32 12.88
CA ASN A 13 -29.65 -9.14 13.57
C ASN A 13 -29.03 -10.17 14.50
N VAL A 14 -28.01 -10.90 14.04
CA VAL A 14 -27.29 -11.87 14.90
C VAL A 14 -26.59 -11.15 16.05
N THR A 15 -25.97 -9.98 15.80
CA THR A 15 -25.36 -9.17 16.86
C THR A 15 -26.35 -8.79 17.95
N VAL A 16 -27.54 -8.35 17.56
CA VAL A 16 -28.63 -8.01 18.50
C VAL A 16 -29.12 -9.25 19.24
N LEU A 17 -29.27 -10.38 18.54
CA LEU A 17 -29.72 -11.63 19.14
C LEU A 17 -28.72 -12.18 20.17
N GLU A 18 -27.42 -12.12 19.89
CA GLU A 18 -26.38 -12.52 20.84
C GLU A 18 -26.39 -11.64 22.09
N HIS A 19 -26.66 -10.34 21.94
CA HIS A 19 -26.87 -9.47 23.09
C HIS A 19 -28.09 -9.87 23.91
N PHE A 20 -29.21 -10.24 23.27
CA PHE A 20 -30.41 -10.74 23.96
C PHE A 20 -30.09 -12.01 24.75
N LYS A 21 -29.42 -12.99 24.12
CA LYS A 21 -29.02 -14.24 24.77
C LYS A 21 -28.18 -13.98 26.02
N LYS A 22 -27.14 -13.15 25.86
CA LYS A 22 -26.18 -12.87 26.94
C LYS A 22 -26.81 -12.16 28.13
N GLN A 23 -27.81 -11.31 27.91
CA GLN A 23 -28.43 -10.54 28.99
C GLN A 23 -29.60 -11.24 29.66
N LYS A 24 -30.11 -12.34 29.09
CA LYS A 24 -31.36 -12.98 29.50
C LYS A 24 -31.44 -13.25 31.01
N ASP A 25 -30.35 -13.74 31.58
CA ASP A 25 -30.30 -14.13 33.00
C ASP A 25 -29.87 -12.99 33.92
N SER A 26 -29.29 -11.91 33.38
CA SER A 26 -28.71 -10.80 34.14
C SER A 26 -29.56 -9.53 34.16
N ALA A 27 -30.46 -9.35 33.19
CA ALA A 27 -31.24 -8.12 33.04
C ALA A 27 -32.74 -8.39 32.84
N LYS A 28 -33.58 -7.70 33.62
CA LYS A 28 -35.04 -7.79 33.46
C LYS A 28 -35.54 -7.17 32.16
N LYS A 29 -34.85 -6.15 31.65
CA LYS A 29 -35.14 -5.47 30.39
C LYS A 29 -33.85 -4.96 29.78
N ILE A 30 -33.80 -4.87 28.45
CA ILE A 30 -32.62 -4.45 27.70
C ILE A 30 -32.96 -3.33 26.73
N PHE A 31 -31.96 -2.52 26.42
CA PHE A 31 -32.09 -1.36 25.55
C PHE A 31 -30.92 -1.30 24.59
N ILE A 32 -31.23 -1.31 23.30
CA ILE A 32 -30.27 -1.34 22.22
C ILE A 32 -30.53 -0.17 21.28
N LYS A 33 -29.45 0.48 20.85
CA LYS A 33 -29.46 1.54 19.86
C LYS A 33 -28.77 1.04 18.60
N LEU A 34 -29.42 1.17 17.44
CA LEU A 34 -28.81 0.98 16.12
C LEU A 34 -28.60 2.36 15.48
N SER A 35 -27.40 2.67 15.02
CA SER A 35 -27.10 3.97 14.42
C SER A 35 -25.97 3.91 13.39
N GLY A 36 -25.89 4.92 12.52
CA GLY A 36 -24.85 5.02 11.50
C GLY A 36 -25.14 4.23 10.23
N PHE A 37 -26.38 3.79 10.04
CA PHE A 37 -26.82 3.03 8.86
C PHE A 37 -27.60 3.93 7.89
N SER A 38 -27.48 3.67 6.59
CA SER A 38 -28.28 4.39 5.60
C SER A 38 -29.75 3.93 5.63
N ASN A 39 -30.65 4.74 5.08
CA ASN A 39 -32.07 4.37 5.00
C ASN A 39 -32.29 3.03 4.26
N ASN A 40 -31.48 2.74 3.25
CA ASN A 40 -31.53 1.46 2.55
C ASN A 40 -31.10 0.31 3.48
N ASP A 41 -29.99 0.46 4.20
CA ASP A 41 -29.53 -0.53 5.17
C ASP A 41 -30.62 -0.82 6.21
N VAL A 42 -31.23 0.23 6.78
CA VAL A 42 -32.30 0.12 7.78
C VAL A 42 -33.50 -0.68 7.25
N HIS A 43 -33.89 -0.48 5.98
CA HIS A 43 -34.97 -1.24 5.36
C HIS A 43 -34.66 -2.74 5.36
N PHE A 44 -33.45 -3.15 4.98
CA PHE A 44 -33.03 -4.56 5.03
C PHE A 44 -32.93 -5.09 6.46
N VAL A 45 -32.41 -4.29 7.41
CA VAL A 45 -32.33 -4.65 8.83
C VAL A 45 -33.72 -4.97 9.39
N LEU A 46 -34.72 -4.12 9.11
CA LEU A 46 -36.11 -4.30 9.55
C LEU A 46 -36.75 -5.53 8.90
N GLY A 47 -36.49 -5.77 7.63
CA GLY A 47 -36.95 -6.98 6.94
C GLY A 47 -36.42 -8.26 7.60
N GLU A 48 -35.12 -8.29 7.91
CA GLU A 48 -34.50 -9.45 8.59
C GLU A 48 -35.01 -9.62 10.03
N PHE A 49 -35.27 -8.52 10.76
CA PHE A 49 -35.90 -8.57 12.08
C PHE A 49 -37.31 -9.17 12.02
N SER A 50 -38.12 -8.70 11.07
CA SER A 50 -39.51 -9.17 10.89
C SER A 50 -39.56 -10.67 10.60
N ASN A 51 -38.68 -11.13 9.70
CA ASN A 51 -38.57 -12.54 9.34
C ASN A 51 -38.12 -13.44 10.50
N ASN A 52 -37.35 -12.91 11.44
CA ASN A 52 -36.75 -13.67 12.55
C ASN A 52 -37.35 -13.32 13.92
N ILE A 53 -38.46 -12.59 13.98
CA ILE A 53 -39.00 -12.02 15.23
C ILE A 53 -39.26 -13.08 16.30
N ASP A 54 -39.70 -14.27 15.90
CA ASP A 54 -40.00 -15.39 16.81
C ASP A 54 -38.74 -15.99 17.45
N VAL A 55 -37.57 -15.82 16.82
CA VAL A 55 -36.28 -16.22 17.41
C VAL A 55 -35.93 -15.29 18.57
N PHE A 56 -36.13 -13.98 18.41
CA PHE A 56 -35.89 -12.99 19.47
C PHE A 56 -36.82 -13.20 20.67
N LYS A 57 -38.11 -13.50 20.41
CA LYS A 57 -39.14 -13.74 21.44
C LYS A 57 -38.81 -14.89 22.41
N LYS A 58 -37.91 -15.81 22.03
CA LYS A 58 -37.41 -16.86 22.94
C LYS A 58 -36.65 -16.30 24.14
N TYR A 59 -36.10 -15.08 24.02
CA TYR A 59 -35.31 -14.42 25.04
C TYR A 59 -36.05 -13.23 25.64
N TYR A 60 -36.47 -12.28 24.80
CA TYR A 60 -37.21 -11.08 25.20
C TYR A 60 -38.28 -10.77 24.17
N GLU A 61 -39.39 -10.17 24.60
CA GLU A 61 -40.36 -9.59 23.67
C GLU A 61 -39.76 -8.33 23.03
N PRO A 62 -39.48 -8.33 21.72
CA PRO A 62 -38.80 -7.24 21.05
C PRO A 62 -39.77 -6.07 20.80
N ILE A 63 -39.39 -4.88 21.28
CA ILE A 63 -40.04 -3.60 20.97
C ILE A 63 -39.11 -2.85 20.03
N ILE A 64 -39.39 -2.94 18.72
CA ILE A 64 -38.58 -2.29 17.68
C ILE A 64 -39.21 -0.94 17.34
N ARG A 65 -38.40 0.11 17.30
CA ARG A 65 -38.82 1.46 16.89
C ARG A 65 -37.80 2.17 16.02
N THR A 66 -38.25 2.92 15.02
CA THR A 66 -37.44 3.84 14.21
C THR A 66 -37.76 5.29 14.59
N THR A 67 -36.76 6.17 14.52
CA THR A 67 -36.95 7.60 14.81
C THR A 67 -37.81 8.31 13.77
N THR A 68 -37.70 7.91 12.50
CA THR A 68 -38.59 8.35 11.41
C THR A 68 -39.19 7.13 10.72
N THR A 69 -40.34 7.30 10.07
CA THR A 69 -41.03 6.22 9.37
C THR A 69 -40.21 5.68 8.19
N VAL A 70 -40.14 4.37 8.06
CA VAL A 70 -39.49 3.68 6.92
C VAL A 70 -40.56 3.07 6.04
N SER A 71 -40.49 3.30 4.72
CA SER A 71 -41.48 2.79 3.79
C SER A 71 -41.54 1.25 3.79
N GLY A 72 -42.75 0.70 3.87
CA GLY A 72 -43.02 -0.74 3.98
C GLY A 72 -42.86 -1.32 5.38
N PHE A 73 -42.53 -0.47 6.36
CA PHE A 73 -42.29 -0.80 7.77
C PHE A 73 -42.84 0.29 8.70
N GLU A 74 -43.93 0.94 8.29
CA GLU A 74 -44.53 2.10 8.98
C GLU A 74 -44.92 1.76 10.42
N GLU A 75 -45.24 0.50 10.71
CA GLU A 75 -45.58 0.01 12.04
C GLU A 75 -44.45 0.15 13.06
N TYR A 76 -43.19 0.24 12.61
CA TYR A 76 -42.02 0.43 13.44
C TYR A 76 -41.72 1.90 13.74
N GLY A 77 -42.38 2.86 13.12
CA GLY A 77 -42.23 4.27 13.49
C GLY A 77 -42.70 4.57 14.93
N PHE A 78 -42.17 5.63 15.55
CA PHE A 78 -42.74 6.16 16.79
C PHE A 78 -44.23 6.46 16.66
N ARG A 79 -45.02 6.09 17.67
CA ARG A 79 -46.47 6.23 17.70
C ARG A 79 -46.93 7.28 18.70
N GLY A 80 -47.78 8.21 18.26
CA GLY A 80 -48.44 9.18 19.13
C GLY A 80 -47.44 10.06 19.91
N HIS A 81 -47.35 9.86 21.22
CA HIS A 81 -46.46 10.61 22.12
C HIS A 81 -45.17 9.84 22.46
N GLU A 82 -44.90 8.72 21.78
CA GLU A 82 -43.67 7.96 21.96
C GLU A 82 -42.45 8.84 21.64
N THR A 83 -41.51 8.87 22.57
CA THR A 83 -40.15 9.42 22.40
C THR A 83 -39.15 8.39 22.89
N SER A 84 -37.87 8.55 22.56
CA SER A 84 -36.80 7.67 23.05
C SER A 84 -36.79 7.54 24.58
N THR A 85 -36.92 8.67 25.29
CA THR A 85 -37.03 8.73 26.76
C THR A 85 -38.31 8.06 27.27
N TRP A 86 -39.44 8.27 26.61
CA TRP A 86 -40.70 7.65 27.00
C TRP A 86 -40.63 6.13 26.88
N LEU A 87 -40.11 5.61 25.75
CA LEU A 87 -39.95 4.18 25.52
C LEU A 87 -39.02 3.55 26.57
N ARG A 88 -37.90 4.20 26.90
CA ARG A 88 -36.99 3.74 27.95
C ARG A 88 -37.70 3.53 29.30
N ASN A 89 -38.60 4.45 29.66
CA ASN A 89 -39.29 4.44 30.95
C ASN A 89 -40.51 3.50 30.98
N ASN A 90 -41.12 3.21 29.84
CA ASN A 90 -42.39 2.46 29.76
C ASN A 90 -42.24 0.99 29.33
N ILE A 91 -41.03 0.53 29.05
CA ILE A 91 -40.75 -0.88 28.75
C ILE A 91 -40.78 -1.74 30.02
N LYS A 92 -41.49 -2.86 29.91
CA LYS A 92 -41.79 -3.82 30.98
C LYS A 92 -40.69 -4.85 31.16
N ASP A 93 -40.78 -5.63 32.23
CA ASP A 93 -39.95 -6.81 32.43
C ASP A 93 -40.13 -7.81 31.28
N ASN A 94 -39.05 -8.50 30.92
CA ASN A 94 -38.92 -9.40 29.76
C ASN A 94 -39.13 -8.75 28.38
N GLN A 95 -39.07 -7.43 28.28
CA GLN A 95 -39.07 -6.71 27.00
C GLN A 95 -37.69 -6.15 26.66
N ALA A 96 -37.43 -6.01 25.35
CA ALA A 96 -36.19 -5.48 24.81
C ALA A 96 -36.47 -4.34 23.83
N LEU A 97 -35.98 -3.13 24.11
CA LEU A 97 -36.05 -2.02 23.14
C LEU A 97 -34.94 -2.18 22.11
N VAL A 98 -35.30 -2.15 20.83
CA VAL A 98 -34.37 -1.92 19.73
C VAL A 98 -34.76 -0.61 19.07
N LEU A 99 -34.01 0.45 19.36
CA LEU A 99 -34.22 1.76 18.80
C LEU A 99 -33.28 1.99 17.62
N ILE A 100 -33.83 2.24 16.44
CA ILE A 100 -33.10 2.48 15.21
C ILE A 100 -33.13 3.98 14.90
N ILE A 101 -31.96 4.60 14.94
CA ILE A 101 -31.79 6.02 14.64
C ILE A 101 -31.44 6.15 13.16
N ASN A 102 -32.48 6.36 12.35
CA ASN A 102 -32.37 6.48 10.89
C ASN A 102 -32.25 7.94 10.41
N GLU A 103 -32.47 8.93 11.29
CA GLU A 103 -32.13 10.34 11.05
C GLU A 103 -31.58 10.97 12.33
N MET A 104 -30.66 11.93 12.19
CA MET A 104 -30.09 12.66 13.33
C MET A 104 -31.11 13.68 13.85
N THR A 105 -31.91 13.28 14.84
CA THR A 105 -32.78 14.19 15.58
C THR A 105 -32.16 14.60 16.93
N PRO A 106 -32.51 15.77 17.50
CA PRO A 106 -32.03 16.19 18.81
C PRO A 106 -32.31 15.18 19.93
N GLU A 107 -33.39 14.37 19.81
CA GLU A 107 -33.73 13.33 20.79
C GLU A 107 -32.77 12.13 20.76
N ALA A 108 -31.97 11.95 19.71
CA ALA A 108 -30.99 10.88 19.56
C ALA A 108 -29.78 11.02 20.49
N GLN A 109 -29.59 12.20 21.10
CA GLN A 109 -28.46 12.53 21.99
C GLN A 109 -28.74 12.19 23.47
N SER A 110 -30.01 12.02 23.87
CA SER A 110 -30.40 11.83 25.29
C SER A 110 -30.24 10.39 25.82
N LEU A 111 -29.58 9.51 25.06
CA LEU A 111 -29.45 8.08 25.34
C LEU A 111 -28.03 7.71 25.75
N GLU A 112 -27.53 8.31 26.83
CA GLU A 112 -26.27 7.90 27.44
C GLU A 112 -26.42 6.51 28.10
N ASN A 113 -25.41 5.65 27.90
CA ASN A 113 -25.29 4.28 28.43
C ASN A 113 -26.19 3.19 27.83
N LEU A 114 -26.53 3.28 26.54
CA LEU A 114 -27.16 2.16 25.81
C LEU A 114 -26.13 1.29 25.10
N PHE A 115 -26.42 -0.01 25.01
CA PHE A 115 -25.68 -0.88 24.10
C PHE A 115 -25.94 -0.41 22.67
N THR A 116 -24.89 0.04 21.99
CA THR A 116 -24.99 0.63 20.66
C THR A 116 -24.36 -0.33 19.65
N VAL A 117 -25.10 -0.65 18.60
CA VAL A 117 -24.61 -1.35 17.41
C VAL A 117 -24.48 -0.31 16.31
N ASP A 118 -23.24 0.06 16.04
CA ASP A 118 -22.82 0.95 14.98
C ASP A 118 -21.61 0.33 14.25
N GLU A 119 -21.05 1.07 13.29
CA GLU A 119 -19.85 0.64 12.56
C GLU A 119 -18.67 0.30 13.49
N SER A 120 -18.44 1.12 14.52
CA SER A 120 -17.34 0.89 15.46
C SER A 120 -17.53 -0.41 16.24
N TYR A 121 -18.75 -0.73 16.67
CA TYR A 121 -19.05 -1.99 17.34
C TYR A 121 -18.89 -3.19 16.39
N LEU A 122 -19.43 -3.12 15.16
CA LEU A 122 -19.35 -4.20 14.20
C LEU A 122 -17.89 -4.51 13.80
N LEU A 123 -17.05 -3.49 13.66
CA LEU A 123 -15.63 -3.65 13.36
C LEU A 123 -14.75 -3.99 14.57
N SER A 124 -15.32 -3.96 15.79
CA SER A 124 -14.61 -4.37 17.00
C SER A 124 -14.37 -5.90 17.02
N THR A 125 -13.44 -6.36 17.85
CA THR A 125 -13.17 -7.81 18.03
C THR A 125 -14.45 -8.61 18.28
N LYS A 126 -15.36 -8.10 19.13
CA LYS A 126 -16.63 -8.77 19.44
C LYS A 126 -17.58 -8.81 18.25
N GLY A 127 -17.61 -7.75 17.45
CA GLY A 127 -18.43 -7.70 16.24
C GLY A 127 -17.91 -8.69 15.19
N LEU A 128 -16.58 -8.77 15.03
CA LEU A 128 -15.93 -9.73 14.13
C LEU A 128 -16.09 -11.18 14.60
N ASP A 129 -16.06 -11.47 15.91
CA ASP A 129 -16.34 -12.82 16.42
C ASP A 129 -17.74 -13.30 15.99
N ILE A 130 -18.74 -12.42 16.12
CA ILE A 130 -20.11 -12.69 15.66
C ILE A 130 -20.16 -12.85 14.14
N LEU A 131 -19.38 -12.07 13.38
CA LEU A 131 -19.26 -12.21 11.93
C LEU A 131 -18.75 -13.60 11.54
N TYR A 132 -17.70 -14.09 12.21
CA TYR A 132 -17.13 -15.41 11.91
C TYR A 132 -18.12 -16.54 12.22
N GLU A 133 -18.85 -16.44 13.33
CA GLU A 133 -19.91 -17.40 13.65
C GLU A 133 -21.03 -17.40 12.60
N LEU A 134 -21.43 -16.21 12.12
CA LEU A 134 -22.39 -16.07 11.03
C LEU A 134 -21.90 -16.73 9.73
N LEU A 135 -20.64 -16.53 9.37
CA LEU A 135 -20.03 -17.15 8.18
C LEU A 135 -20.03 -18.69 8.25
N VAL A 136 -19.80 -19.26 9.44
CA VAL A 136 -19.87 -20.71 9.65
C VAL A 136 -21.31 -21.22 9.55
N GLN A 137 -22.25 -20.57 10.27
CA GLN A 137 -23.61 -21.08 10.41
C GLN A 137 -24.45 -20.94 9.14
N GLU A 138 -24.40 -19.77 8.48
CA GLU A 138 -25.26 -19.46 7.35
C GLU A 138 -24.57 -19.71 6.00
N PHE A 139 -23.26 -19.48 5.92
CA PHE A 139 -22.51 -19.55 4.67
C PHE A 139 -21.58 -20.77 4.57
N ARG A 140 -21.58 -21.64 5.60
CA ARG A 140 -20.88 -22.94 5.64
C ARG A 140 -19.37 -22.85 5.40
N PHE A 141 -18.73 -21.76 5.84
CA PHE A 141 -17.28 -21.66 5.83
C PHE A 141 -16.69 -22.72 6.76
N ALA A 142 -15.63 -23.39 6.31
CA ALA A 142 -14.92 -24.36 7.11
C ALA A 142 -14.07 -23.65 8.19
N SER A 143 -13.75 -24.36 9.28
CA SER A 143 -13.04 -23.76 10.42
C SER A 143 -11.65 -23.26 10.05
N ASP A 144 -10.93 -23.99 9.19
CA ASP A 144 -9.64 -23.56 8.63
C ASP A 144 -9.77 -22.31 7.76
N GLU A 145 -10.85 -22.19 6.97
CA GLU A 145 -11.11 -20.98 6.19
C GLU A 145 -11.35 -19.74 7.07
N ILE A 146 -12.04 -19.92 8.20
CA ILE A 146 -12.28 -18.85 9.18
C ILE A 146 -10.98 -18.42 9.85
N GLU A 147 -10.09 -19.34 10.21
CA GLU A 147 -8.80 -19.00 10.81
C GLU A 147 -7.88 -18.25 9.83
N GLU A 148 -7.90 -18.62 8.54
CA GLU A 148 -7.21 -17.83 7.49
C GLU A 148 -7.79 -16.42 7.35
N LEU A 149 -9.12 -16.28 7.36
CA LEU A 149 -9.80 -14.99 7.26
C LEU A 149 -9.54 -14.10 8.49
N LYS A 150 -9.53 -14.69 9.70
CA LYS A 150 -9.12 -14.01 10.94
C LYS A 150 -7.71 -13.47 10.83
N THR A 151 -6.77 -14.33 10.42
CA THR A 151 -5.37 -13.95 10.23
C THR A 151 -5.26 -12.79 9.25
N PHE A 152 -5.99 -12.85 8.12
CA PHE A 152 -6.01 -11.77 7.14
C PHE A 152 -6.58 -10.47 7.71
N PHE A 153 -7.67 -10.51 8.49
CA PHE A 153 -8.24 -9.31 9.10
C PHE A 153 -7.34 -8.68 10.16
N THR A 154 -6.60 -9.49 10.92
CA THR A 154 -5.55 -8.97 11.82
C THR A 154 -4.46 -8.25 11.01
N MET A 155 -3.95 -8.87 9.94
CA MET A 155 -2.97 -8.22 9.06
C MET A 155 -3.53 -6.93 8.44
N LEU A 156 -4.81 -6.92 8.04
CA LEU A 156 -5.47 -5.76 7.45
C LEU A 156 -5.54 -4.60 8.44
N GLN A 157 -5.92 -4.86 9.69
CA GLN A 157 -6.00 -3.86 10.78
C GLN A 157 -4.62 -3.26 11.14
N GLU A 158 -3.52 -3.99 10.92
CA GLU A 158 -2.17 -3.45 11.07
C GLU A 158 -1.74 -2.52 9.92
N VAL A 159 -2.39 -2.64 8.77
CA VAL A 159 -2.04 -1.90 7.55
C VAL A 159 -2.94 -0.67 7.35
N THR A 160 -4.23 -0.81 7.63
CA THR A 160 -5.24 0.24 7.42
C THR A 160 -6.42 0.07 8.39
N GLU A 161 -7.22 1.12 8.52
CA GLU A 161 -8.50 1.08 9.24
C GLU A 161 -9.64 0.93 8.21
N PRO A 162 -10.10 -0.30 7.93
CA PRO A 162 -11.12 -0.51 6.91
C PRO A 162 -12.47 0.05 7.36
N GLN A 163 -13.16 0.74 6.45
CA GLN A 163 -14.56 1.13 6.65
C GLN A 163 -15.48 -0.08 6.51
N LEU A 164 -16.59 -0.09 7.25
CA LEU A 164 -17.58 -1.17 7.26
C LEU A 164 -18.07 -1.48 5.85
N ARG A 165 -18.39 -0.46 5.06
CA ARG A 165 -18.91 -0.64 3.70
C ARG A 165 -17.92 -1.35 2.79
N THR A 166 -16.64 -1.02 2.90
CA THR A 166 -15.54 -1.65 2.16
C THR A 166 -15.35 -3.11 2.59
N LEU A 167 -15.41 -3.39 3.89
CA LEU A 167 -15.33 -4.74 4.43
C LEU A 167 -16.52 -5.62 3.98
N LEU A 168 -17.74 -5.07 4.02
CA LEU A 168 -18.96 -5.77 3.58
C LEU A 168 -18.88 -6.17 2.11
N GLN A 169 -18.46 -5.23 1.24
CA GLN A 169 -18.28 -5.50 -0.18
C GLN A 169 -17.28 -6.64 -0.40
N PHE A 170 -16.15 -6.61 0.31
CA PHE A 170 -15.14 -7.66 0.25
C PHE A 170 -15.68 -9.02 0.68
N ILE A 171 -16.34 -9.10 1.85
CA ILE A 171 -16.92 -10.35 2.36
C ILE A 171 -17.97 -10.92 1.40
N VAL A 172 -18.83 -10.07 0.85
CA VAL A 172 -19.87 -10.49 -0.11
C VAL A 172 -19.25 -11.04 -1.39
N LEU A 173 -18.17 -10.45 -1.88
CA LEU A 173 -17.41 -10.99 -3.02
C LEU A 173 -16.83 -12.36 -2.71
N ILE A 174 -16.28 -12.56 -1.51
CA ILE A 174 -15.77 -13.87 -1.05
C ILE A 174 -16.89 -14.92 -0.96
N ILE A 175 -18.02 -14.57 -0.35
CA ILE A 175 -19.16 -15.47 -0.16
C ILE A 175 -19.72 -15.93 -1.51
N ASN A 176 -19.85 -15.01 -2.46
CA ASN A 176 -20.44 -15.28 -3.76
C ASN A 176 -19.47 -15.92 -4.77
N GLU A 177 -18.19 -16.07 -4.42
CA GLU A 177 -17.16 -16.64 -5.28
C GLU A 177 -17.11 -18.17 -5.18
N ASN A 178 -17.05 -18.84 -6.33
CA ASN A 178 -17.08 -20.30 -6.44
C ASN A 178 -15.68 -20.95 -6.48
N MET A 179 -14.61 -20.15 -6.35
CA MET A 179 -13.22 -20.61 -6.31
C MET A 179 -12.93 -21.50 -5.09
N LEU A 180 -11.91 -22.35 -5.21
CA LEU A 180 -11.69 -23.51 -4.33
C LEU A 180 -11.18 -23.21 -2.91
N THR A 181 -10.52 -22.08 -2.65
CA THR A 181 -9.93 -21.80 -1.32
C THR A 181 -10.12 -20.35 -0.91
N ILE A 182 -10.26 -20.10 0.39
CA ILE A 182 -10.42 -18.76 0.95
C ILE A 182 -9.21 -17.86 0.63
N THR A 183 -7.98 -18.39 0.67
CA THR A 183 -6.78 -17.65 0.30
C THR A 183 -6.89 -17.07 -1.11
N HIS A 184 -7.29 -17.86 -2.11
CA HIS A 184 -7.44 -17.35 -3.48
C HIS A 184 -8.56 -16.32 -3.58
N LYS A 185 -9.67 -16.49 -2.85
CA LYS A 185 -10.76 -15.51 -2.81
C LYS A 185 -10.28 -14.18 -2.25
N ILE A 186 -9.51 -14.19 -1.17
CA ILE A 186 -8.90 -13.00 -0.56
C ILE A 186 -7.97 -12.33 -1.58
N GLN A 187 -6.98 -13.06 -2.12
CA GLN A 187 -5.99 -12.54 -3.07
C GLN A 187 -6.62 -11.88 -4.31
N LYS A 188 -7.68 -12.48 -4.85
CA LYS A 188 -8.42 -11.98 -6.02
C LYS A 188 -9.20 -10.71 -5.71
N HIS A 189 -9.87 -10.65 -4.56
CA HIS A 189 -10.80 -9.57 -4.21
C HIS A 189 -10.17 -8.45 -3.38
N LEU A 190 -8.86 -8.48 -3.14
CA LEU A 190 -8.06 -7.36 -2.59
C LEU A 190 -8.40 -5.98 -3.19
N PRO A 191 -8.70 -5.83 -4.50
CA PRO A 191 -9.10 -4.55 -5.09
C PRO A 191 -10.31 -3.88 -4.43
N SER A 192 -11.28 -4.64 -3.90
CA SER A 192 -12.42 -4.04 -3.21
C SER A 192 -12.02 -3.36 -1.90
N LEU A 193 -10.88 -3.75 -1.32
CA LEU A 193 -10.29 -3.14 -0.13
C LEU A 193 -9.30 -2.00 -0.46
N GLY A 194 -9.09 -1.68 -1.75
CA GLY A 194 -8.14 -0.64 -2.17
C GLY A 194 -6.69 -1.10 -2.26
N PHE A 195 -6.47 -2.37 -2.60
CA PHE A 195 -5.15 -2.97 -2.84
C PHE A 195 -5.05 -3.46 -4.28
N PHE A 196 -3.85 -3.65 -4.81
CA PHE A 196 -3.69 -4.43 -6.03
C PHE A 196 -4.01 -5.91 -5.77
N ARG A 197 -4.49 -6.63 -6.79
CA ARG A 197 -4.58 -8.09 -6.76
C ARG A 197 -3.20 -8.67 -6.43
N ASP A 198 -3.14 -9.69 -5.58
CA ASP A 198 -1.85 -10.26 -5.16
C ASP A 198 -1.93 -11.77 -4.97
N SER A 199 -1.73 -12.51 -6.06
CA SER A 199 -1.72 -13.99 -6.09
C SER A 199 -0.60 -14.62 -5.24
N LYS A 200 0.43 -13.85 -4.88
CA LYS A 200 1.57 -14.32 -4.07
C LYS A 200 1.44 -13.92 -2.60
N LEU A 201 0.39 -13.19 -2.20
CA LEU A 201 0.12 -12.89 -0.80
C LEU A 201 -0.11 -14.18 0.00
N LYS A 202 0.50 -14.28 1.17
CA LYS A 202 0.30 -15.40 2.11
C LYS A 202 -0.19 -14.86 3.45
N MET A 203 -0.91 -15.69 4.20
CA MET A 203 -1.45 -15.31 5.50
C MET A 203 -0.41 -15.49 6.62
N GLY A 204 -0.41 -14.55 7.58
CA GLY A 204 0.43 -14.55 8.78
C GLY A 204 1.36 -13.33 8.86
N ASP A 205 1.74 -12.97 10.10
CA ASP A 205 2.44 -11.72 10.46
C ASP A 205 3.71 -11.46 9.64
N ARG A 206 4.46 -12.51 9.30
CA ARG A 206 5.67 -12.41 8.46
C ARG A 206 5.41 -11.83 7.07
N TYR A 207 4.15 -11.85 6.62
CA TYR A 207 3.71 -11.35 5.32
C TYR A 207 2.99 -10.01 5.39
N THR A 208 2.73 -9.45 6.58
CA THR A 208 2.11 -8.12 6.73
C THR A 208 2.89 -7.05 5.97
N LYS A 209 4.23 -7.16 5.92
CA LYS A 209 5.07 -6.22 5.15
C LYS A 209 4.70 -6.19 3.66
N ARG A 210 4.38 -7.34 3.04
CA ARG A 210 3.95 -7.39 1.63
C ARG A 210 2.60 -6.71 1.45
N LEU A 211 1.64 -7.02 2.33
CA LEU A 211 0.31 -6.39 2.32
C LEU A 211 0.42 -4.87 2.50
N LYS A 212 1.29 -4.41 3.39
CA LYS A 212 1.59 -2.98 3.61
C LYS A 212 2.18 -2.32 2.37
N ASN A 213 3.18 -2.93 1.74
CA ASN A 213 3.78 -2.39 0.51
C ASN A 213 2.75 -2.28 -0.61
N ASN A 214 1.88 -3.30 -0.75
CA ASN A 214 0.77 -3.28 -1.70
C ASN A 214 -0.19 -2.12 -1.41
N TYR A 215 -0.68 -2.00 -0.17
CA TYR A 215 -1.54 -0.90 0.24
C TYR A 215 -0.94 0.48 -0.08
N MET A 216 0.32 0.66 0.27
CA MET A 216 1.02 1.92 0.06
C MET A 216 1.12 2.25 -1.43
N LEU A 217 1.48 1.29 -2.28
CA LEU A 217 1.54 1.51 -3.72
C LEU A 217 0.15 1.78 -4.32
N ALA A 218 -0.87 1.02 -3.90
CA ALA A 218 -2.26 1.16 -4.36
C ALA A 218 -2.89 2.50 -3.99
N ASN A 219 -2.39 3.15 -2.93
CA ASN A 219 -2.82 4.47 -2.49
C ASN A 219 -1.81 5.58 -2.80
N LEU A 220 -0.81 5.29 -3.65
CA LEU A 220 0.24 6.24 -4.06
C LEU A 220 0.95 6.88 -2.88
N GLN A 221 1.33 6.09 -1.88
CA GLN A 221 1.96 6.51 -0.63
C GLN A 221 3.37 5.92 -0.45
N LYS A 222 4.23 6.67 0.25
CA LYS A 222 5.55 6.28 0.73
C LYS A 222 5.74 6.79 2.16
N GLY A 223 5.62 5.90 3.13
CA GLY A 223 5.51 6.26 4.54
C GLY A 223 4.28 7.14 4.75
N ALA A 224 4.48 8.31 5.36
CA ALA A 224 3.43 9.31 5.56
C ALA A 224 3.27 10.31 4.40
N SER A 225 4.12 10.25 3.38
CA SER A 225 4.08 11.16 2.21
C SER A 225 3.47 10.47 0.99
N LEU A 226 2.90 11.25 0.07
CA LEU A 226 2.49 10.74 -1.24
C LEU A 226 3.71 10.44 -2.13
N LEU A 227 3.54 9.49 -3.05
CA LEU A 227 4.48 9.24 -4.13
C LEU A 227 4.42 10.40 -5.12
N ASP A 228 5.57 10.66 -5.75
CA ASP A 228 5.73 11.69 -6.77
C ASP A 228 5.18 11.16 -8.10
N GLY A 229 4.03 11.68 -8.53
CA GLY A 229 3.34 11.24 -9.73
C GLY A 229 4.17 11.41 -11.01
N GLU A 230 4.96 12.47 -11.12
CA GLU A 230 5.82 12.69 -12.30
C GLU A 230 6.89 11.60 -12.39
N LYS A 231 7.54 11.28 -11.26
CA LYS A 231 8.52 10.17 -11.22
C LYS A 231 7.91 8.81 -11.50
N LEU A 232 6.64 8.59 -11.14
CA LEU A 232 5.95 7.35 -11.48
C LEU A 232 5.64 7.26 -12.98
N LEU A 233 5.26 8.37 -13.60
CA LEU A 233 5.07 8.46 -15.05
C LEU A 233 6.38 8.24 -15.80
N GLU A 234 7.48 8.87 -15.36
CA GLU A 234 8.81 8.65 -15.96
C GLU A 234 9.23 7.17 -15.92
N LYS A 235 8.97 6.48 -14.80
CA LYS A 235 9.27 5.05 -14.68
C LYS A 235 8.36 4.18 -15.53
N LEU A 236 7.09 4.52 -15.63
CA LEU A 236 6.13 3.85 -16.51
C LEU A 236 6.60 3.97 -17.97
N ASP A 237 6.91 5.18 -18.44
CA ASP A 237 7.39 5.40 -19.80
C ASP A 237 8.72 4.67 -20.04
N SER A 238 9.66 4.74 -19.09
CA SER A 238 10.93 4.01 -19.17
C SER A 238 10.74 2.48 -19.27
N PHE A 239 9.78 1.94 -18.53
CA PHE A 239 9.45 0.51 -18.58
C PHE A 239 8.85 0.13 -19.93
N LEU A 240 7.90 0.92 -20.45
CA LEU A 240 7.26 0.67 -21.74
C LEU A 240 8.25 0.77 -22.90
N GLU A 241 9.14 1.78 -22.90
CA GLU A 241 10.20 1.89 -23.91
C GLU A 241 11.18 0.70 -23.86
N HIS A 242 11.46 0.19 -22.65
CA HIS A 242 12.30 -0.99 -22.50
C HIS A 242 11.62 -2.24 -23.06
N GLU A 243 10.36 -2.46 -22.72
CA GLU A 243 9.56 -3.59 -23.23
C GLU A 243 9.41 -3.51 -24.75
N GLU A 244 9.14 -2.33 -25.32
CA GLU A 244 9.06 -2.11 -26.77
C GLU A 244 10.37 -2.50 -27.47
N LYS A 245 11.53 -2.05 -26.96
CA LYS A 245 12.85 -2.41 -27.48
C LYS A 245 13.14 -3.91 -27.42
N GLN A 246 12.55 -4.59 -26.45
CA GLN A 246 12.70 -6.02 -26.25
C GLN A 246 11.60 -6.85 -26.93
N ASN A 247 10.70 -6.20 -27.69
CA ASN A 247 9.55 -6.83 -28.36
C ASN A 247 8.57 -7.49 -27.36
N TRP A 248 8.23 -6.76 -26.30
CA TRP A 248 7.17 -7.07 -25.33
C TRP A 248 7.32 -8.46 -24.68
N ILE A 249 8.46 -8.69 -24.01
CA ILE A 249 8.82 -10.00 -23.45
C ILE A 249 7.94 -10.40 -22.26
N SER A 250 7.39 -9.44 -21.52
CA SER A 250 6.62 -9.74 -20.31
C SER A 250 5.30 -10.47 -20.61
N GLU A 251 4.97 -11.46 -19.78
CA GLU A 251 3.69 -12.18 -19.79
C GLU A 251 2.47 -11.25 -19.56
N LEU A 252 2.69 -10.03 -19.05
CA LEU A 252 1.66 -9.00 -18.93
C LEU A 252 0.91 -8.75 -20.25
N TRP A 253 1.62 -8.82 -21.38
CA TRP A 253 1.12 -8.42 -22.68
C TRP A 253 0.26 -9.50 -23.36
N ASP A 254 0.23 -10.72 -22.82
CA ASP A 254 -0.62 -11.79 -23.32
C ASP A 254 -2.12 -11.49 -23.12
N GLU A 255 -2.45 -10.72 -22.07
CA GLU A 255 -3.83 -10.41 -21.67
C GLU A 255 -4.20 -8.93 -21.82
N VAL A 256 -3.22 -8.05 -22.06
CA VAL A 256 -3.38 -6.59 -21.94
C VAL A 256 -2.64 -5.87 -23.07
N GLU A 257 -3.33 -4.98 -23.76
CA GLU A 257 -2.69 -4.12 -24.76
C GLU A 257 -1.84 -3.02 -24.09
N PRO A 258 -0.59 -2.76 -24.55
CA PRO A 258 0.30 -1.76 -23.95
C PRO A 258 -0.29 -0.36 -23.82
N ASP A 259 -0.99 0.12 -24.86
CA ASP A 259 -1.61 1.45 -24.84
C ASP A 259 -2.75 1.55 -23.82
N ALA A 260 -3.56 0.49 -23.70
CA ALA A 260 -4.62 0.42 -22.70
C ALA A 260 -4.03 0.43 -21.29
N PHE A 261 -2.98 -0.38 -21.05
CA PHE A 261 -2.25 -0.40 -19.78
C PHE A 261 -1.70 1.00 -19.43
N ARG A 262 -1.07 1.67 -20.39
CA ARG A 262 -0.52 3.02 -20.21
C ARG A 262 -1.61 4.02 -19.82
N GLN A 263 -2.73 4.02 -20.52
CA GLN A 263 -3.85 4.92 -20.21
C GLN A 263 -4.44 4.67 -18.83
N GLU A 264 -4.66 3.41 -18.45
CA GLU A 264 -5.16 3.07 -17.12
C GLU A 264 -4.18 3.46 -16.01
N ALA A 265 -2.86 3.26 -16.24
CA ALA A 265 -1.81 3.66 -15.30
C ALA A 265 -1.76 5.19 -15.12
N ILE A 266 -1.83 5.95 -16.21
CA ILE A 266 -1.89 7.42 -16.16
C ILE A 266 -3.12 7.89 -15.37
N GLN A 267 -4.30 7.32 -15.66
CA GLN A 267 -5.52 7.67 -14.93
C GLN A 267 -5.42 7.32 -13.44
N PHE A 268 -4.82 6.19 -13.10
CA PHE A 268 -4.56 5.82 -11.71
C PHE A 268 -3.66 6.84 -11.01
N ILE A 269 -2.54 7.22 -11.62
CA ILE A 269 -1.58 8.17 -11.03
C ILE A 269 -2.18 9.58 -10.89
N GLN A 270 -2.92 10.05 -11.90
CA GLN A 270 -3.39 11.44 -11.95
C GLN A 270 -4.75 11.66 -11.31
N THR A 271 -5.66 10.70 -11.43
CA THR A 271 -7.07 10.84 -11.00
C THR A 271 -7.48 9.87 -9.89
N GLY A 272 -6.60 8.93 -9.51
CA GLY A 272 -6.92 7.92 -8.50
C GLY A 272 -7.90 6.85 -8.99
N ASN A 273 -8.01 6.63 -10.31
CA ASN A 273 -8.93 5.63 -10.85
C ASN A 273 -8.55 4.22 -10.39
N LYS A 274 -9.43 3.58 -9.61
CA LYS A 274 -9.19 2.27 -9.00
C LYS A 274 -9.31 1.08 -9.96
N ILE A 275 -9.68 1.27 -11.22
CA ILE A 275 -9.72 0.18 -12.21
C ILE A 275 -8.36 -0.50 -12.34
N PHE A 276 -7.27 0.29 -12.25
CA PHE A 276 -5.90 -0.19 -12.35
C PHE A 276 -5.51 -1.18 -11.22
N LEU A 277 -6.27 -1.22 -10.12
CA LEU A 277 -6.02 -2.17 -9.02
C LEU A 277 -6.24 -3.64 -9.42
N LYS A 278 -6.88 -3.91 -10.56
CA LYS A 278 -7.09 -5.27 -11.09
C LYS A 278 -5.79 -6.00 -11.43
N TYR A 279 -4.70 -5.27 -11.70
CA TYR A 279 -3.40 -5.83 -12.07
C TYR A 279 -2.67 -6.45 -10.87
N GLU A 280 -1.81 -7.43 -11.14
CA GLU A 280 -1.02 -8.11 -10.11
C GLU A 280 0.01 -7.16 -9.49
N PHE A 281 0.06 -7.14 -8.16
CA PHE A 281 0.90 -6.25 -7.36
C PHE A 281 2.37 -6.34 -7.76
N GLU A 282 2.89 -7.54 -8.01
CA GLU A 282 4.30 -7.73 -8.37
C GLU A 282 4.66 -7.08 -9.71
N ILE A 283 3.75 -7.14 -10.69
CA ILE A 283 3.95 -6.49 -11.98
C ILE A 283 3.98 -4.97 -11.79
N ILE A 284 3.02 -4.43 -11.03
CA ILE A 284 2.96 -2.98 -10.79
C ILE A 284 4.16 -2.50 -9.96
N GLU A 285 4.62 -3.30 -9.00
CA GLU A 285 5.84 -3.03 -8.25
C GLU A 285 7.07 -2.99 -9.16
N GLN A 286 7.17 -3.88 -10.15
CA GLN A 286 8.24 -3.86 -11.15
C GLN A 286 8.19 -2.60 -12.02
N VAL A 287 7.02 -2.22 -12.52
CA VAL A 287 6.83 -1.01 -13.35
C VAL A 287 7.18 0.25 -12.56
N PHE A 288 6.59 0.45 -11.38
CA PHE A 288 6.79 1.66 -10.58
C PHE A 288 8.09 1.71 -9.79
N ASN A 289 8.86 0.62 -9.77
CA ASN A 289 10.25 0.61 -9.32
C ASN A 289 11.25 0.36 -10.46
N PHE A 290 10.80 0.47 -11.71
CA PHE A 290 11.65 0.22 -12.86
C PHE A 290 12.86 1.14 -12.83
N LYS A 291 14.02 0.54 -13.11
CA LYS A 291 15.29 1.24 -13.22
C LYS A 291 15.96 0.73 -14.48
N VAL A 292 16.18 1.64 -15.43
CA VAL A 292 17.03 1.35 -16.58
C VAL A 292 18.45 1.14 -16.05
N ASN A 293 18.90 -0.11 -16.02
CA ASN A 293 20.30 -0.45 -15.74
C ASN A 293 21.12 -0.14 -16.99
N SER A 294 21.21 1.13 -17.40
CA SER A 294 22.09 1.50 -18.49
C SER A 294 23.55 1.52 -18.03
N SER A 295 24.41 0.86 -18.79
CA SER A 295 25.87 0.86 -18.55
C SER A 295 26.42 2.29 -18.64
N LEU A 296 27.61 2.55 -18.08
CA LEU A 296 28.22 3.89 -18.21
C LEU A 296 28.41 4.25 -19.70
N ALA A 297 28.82 3.29 -20.52
CA ALA A 297 28.97 3.43 -21.97
C ALA A 297 27.64 3.80 -22.67
N GLU A 298 26.52 3.16 -22.31
CA GLU A 298 25.20 3.53 -22.84
C GLU A 298 24.79 4.95 -22.44
N LYS A 299 25.03 5.33 -21.18
CA LYS A 299 24.76 6.70 -20.71
C LYS A 299 25.61 7.74 -21.44
N VAL A 300 26.85 7.41 -21.77
CA VAL A 300 27.72 8.28 -22.58
C VAL A 300 27.19 8.38 -24.01
N SER A 301 26.81 7.25 -24.61
CA SER A 301 26.24 7.20 -25.96
C SER A 301 24.95 8.01 -26.10
N GLU A 302 24.08 7.98 -25.09
CA GLU A 302 22.84 8.77 -25.07
C GLU A 302 23.09 10.26 -24.82
N ALA A 303 24.16 10.60 -24.08
CA ALA A 303 24.46 11.97 -23.69
C ALA A 303 25.16 12.80 -24.78
N ILE A 304 25.70 12.15 -25.83
CA ILE A 304 26.41 12.78 -26.94
C ILE A 304 25.54 12.78 -28.20
N ASN A 305 25.32 13.95 -28.79
CA ASN A 305 24.53 14.09 -30.00
C ASN A 305 25.37 13.81 -31.26
N LEU A 306 25.11 12.68 -31.93
CA LEU A 306 25.84 12.24 -33.12
C LEU A 306 25.33 12.85 -34.44
N HIS A 307 24.17 13.52 -34.46
CA HIS A 307 23.52 13.95 -35.71
C HIS A 307 24.27 15.03 -36.48
N ASN A 308 25.10 15.84 -35.80
CA ASN A 308 25.83 16.97 -36.40
C ASN A 308 27.34 16.70 -36.54
N LYS A 309 27.78 15.45 -36.37
CA LYS A 309 29.19 15.06 -36.36
C LYS A 309 29.64 14.48 -37.70
N SER A 310 30.88 14.75 -38.08
CA SER A 310 31.52 14.12 -39.23
C SER A 310 31.69 12.61 -39.03
N GLU A 311 31.82 11.84 -40.11
CA GLU A 311 32.03 10.39 -40.05
C GLU A 311 33.31 10.00 -39.29
N GLN A 312 34.29 10.89 -39.24
CA GLN A 312 35.52 10.67 -38.48
C GLN A 312 35.31 10.89 -36.98
N GLU A 313 34.60 11.95 -36.59
CA GLU A 313 34.24 12.20 -35.19
C GLU A 313 33.32 11.11 -34.63
N LYS A 314 32.38 10.58 -35.44
CA LYS A 314 31.52 9.48 -34.99
C LYS A 314 32.33 8.23 -34.65
N LYS A 315 33.31 7.87 -35.49
CA LYS A 315 34.21 6.73 -35.22
C LYS A 315 35.05 6.94 -33.97
N GLU A 316 35.56 8.15 -33.75
CA GLU A 316 36.33 8.48 -32.54
C GLU A 316 35.47 8.40 -31.28
N ILE A 317 34.21 8.86 -31.34
CA ILE A 317 33.25 8.75 -30.24
C ILE A 317 32.89 7.28 -29.97
N GLU A 318 32.63 6.48 -31.01
CA GLU A 318 32.34 5.05 -30.87
C GLU A 318 33.51 4.28 -30.24
N LEU A 319 34.75 4.58 -30.63
CA LEU A 319 35.95 3.99 -30.04
C LEU A 319 36.12 4.37 -28.57
N GLY A 320 35.87 5.63 -28.21
CA GLY A 320 35.90 6.08 -26.82
C GLY A 320 34.82 5.41 -25.95
N ILE A 321 33.59 5.26 -26.48
CA ILE A 321 32.51 4.54 -25.80
C ILE A 321 32.84 3.06 -25.61
N GLU A 322 33.44 2.41 -26.61
CA GLU A 322 33.86 1.02 -26.52
C GLU A 322 35.02 0.83 -25.52
N SER A 323 35.92 1.81 -25.43
CA SER A 323 37.01 1.80 -24.42
C SER A 323 36.45 1.93 -23.00
N ILE A 324 35.44 2.80 -22.80
CA ILE A 324 34.68 2.88 -21.53
C ILE A 324 33.97 1.57 -21.23
N ARG A 325 33.45 0.88 -22.25
CA ARG A 325 32.75 -0.41 -22.08
C ARG A 325 33.70 -1.54 -21.68
N LYS A 326 34.93 -1.55 -22.21
CA LYS A 326 35.93 -2.59 -21.94
C LYS A 326 36.70 -2.36 -20.64
N GLU A 327 36.77 -1.13 -20.15
CA GLU A 327 37.54 -0.77 -18.95
C GLU A 327 39.03 -1.19 -19.05
N GLU A 328 39.62 -1.15 -20.24
CA GLU A 328 40.97 -1.68 -20.50
C GLU A 328 42.07 -0.61 -20.52
N ASP A 329 41.88 0.49 -21.27
CA ASP A 329 42.91 1.51 -21.48
C ASP A 329 42.48 2.87 -20.89
N PRO A 330 43.09 3.33 -19.77
CA PRO A 330 42.76 4.61 -19.16
C PRO A 330 43.15 5.82 -20.02
N ASP A 331 44.15 5.71 -20.90
CA ASP A 331 44.63 6.82 -21.70
C ASP A 331 43.69 7.08 -22.89
N ASP A 332 43.17 6.02 -23.53
CA ASP A 332 42.13 6.13 -24.56
C ASP A 332 40.85 6.77 -24.01
N ILE A 333 40.46 6.39 -22.78
CA ILE A 333 39.29 6.96 -22.10
C ILE A 333 39.52 8.44 -21.74
N GLN A 334 40.74 8.81 -21.33
CA GLN A 334 41.12 10.20 -21.05
C GLN A 334 41.11 11.05 -22.32
N GLU A 335 41.69 10.57 -23.43
CA GLU A 335 41.70 11.29 -24.71
C GLU A 335 40.27 11.56 -25.20
N PHE A 336 39.39 10.56 -25.09
CA PHE A 336 37.97 10.73 -25.37
C PHE A 336 37.33 11.82 -24.49
N LEU A 337 37.61 11.80 -23.18
CA LEU A 337 37.03 12.74 -22.24
C LEU A 337 37.53 14.17 -22.46
N ASP A 338 38.81 14.35 -22.78
CA ASP A 338 39.40 15.66 -23.05
C ASP A 338 38.80 16.29 -24.31
N LYS A 339 38.54 15.47 -25.33
CA LYS A 339 38.02 15.90 -26.62
C LYS A 339 36.51 16.13 -26.61
N TYR A 340 35.73 15.24 -25.98
CA TYR A 340 34.27 15.23 -26.05
C TYR A 340 33.58 15.46 -24.69
N GLY A 341 34.32 15.59 -23.59
CA GLY A 341 33.73 15.73 -22.24
C GLY A 341 32.87 16.98 -22.06
N LYS A 342 33.14 18.05 -22.80
CA LYS A 342 32.29 19.26 -22.82
C LYS A 342 30.96 19.06 -23.55
N GLU A 343 30.86 18.04 -24.40
CA GLU A 343 29.66 17.70 -25.15
C GLU A 343 28.75 16.73 -24.40
N ILE A 344 29.25 16.12 -23.32
CA ILE A 344 28.46 15.26 -22.44
C ILE A 344 27.55 16.15 -21.59
N SER A 345 26.24 16.06 -21.85
CA SER A 345 25.21 16.91 -21.24
C SER A 345 25.12 16.82 -19.71
N SER A 346 25.68 15.75 -19.09
CA SER A 346 25.60 15.51 -17.65
C SER A 346 26.99 15.58 -16.98
N PRO A 347 27.23 16.56 -16.08
CA PRO A 347 28.46 16.63 -15.29
C PRO A 347 28.69 15.39 -14.41
N THR A 348 27.61 14.70 -14.04
CA THR A 348 27.67 13.47 -13.23
C THR A 348 28.23 12.30 -14.02
N ILE A 349 28.01 12.25 -15.34
CA ILE A 349 28.59 11.23 -16.23
C ILE A 349 30.10 11.45 -16.35
N VAL A 350 30.52 12.69 -16.64
CA VAL A 350 31.95 13.09 -16.71
C VAL A 350 32.69 12.70 -15.42
N LYS A 351 32.12 13.00 -14.25
CA LYS A 351 32.72 12.62 -12.97
C LYS A 351 32.85 11.10 -12.78
N ARG A 352 31.93 10.30 -13.34
CA ARG A 352 32.02 8.84 -13.30
C ARG A 352 33.08 8.30 -14.25
N ILE A 353 33.29 8.93 -15.40
CA ILE A 353 34.37 8.58 -16.33
C ILE A 353 35.73 8.91 -15.69
N ASN A 354 35.92 10.09 -15.10
CA ASN A 354 37.15 10.44 -14.37
C ASN A 354 37.48 9.42 -13.27
N ARG A 355 36.49 9.01 -12.47
CA ARG A 355 36.68 7.98 -11.45
C ARG A 355 37.06 6.61 -12.03
N LEU A 356 36.55 6.28 -13.22
CA LEU A 356 36.93 5.05 -13.91
C LEU A 356 38.40 5.13 -14.34
N ILE A 357 38.83 6.26 -14.91
CA ILE A 357 40.23 6.51 -15.30
C ILE A 357 41.16 6.38 -14.09
N GLU A 358 40.85 7.07 -12.98
CA GLU A 358 41.66 7.03 -11.75
C GLU A 358 41.77 5.60 -11.19
N LYS A 359 40.67 4.85 -11.19
CA LYS A 359 40.67 3.46 -10.76
C LYS A 359 41.54 2.56 -11.63
N LEU A 360 41.52 2.77 -12.94
CA LEU A 360 42.35 2.01 -13.89
C LEU A 360 43.83 2.38 -13.81
N ARG A 361 44.16 3.64 -13.47
CA ARG A 361 45.54 4.10 -13.28
C ARG A 361 46.15 3.68 -11.94
N HIS A 362 45.33 3.57 -10.90
CA HIS A 362 45.78 3.29 -9.54
C HIS A 362 45.18 2.01 -8.94
N PRO A 363 45.20 0.85 -9.63
CA PRO A 363 44.48 -0.36 -9.20
C PRO A 363 44.85 -0.80 -7.78
N ALA A 364 46.14 -0.68 -7.41
CA ALA A 364 46.66 -1.06 -6.08
C ALA A 364 46.06 -0.25 -4.90
N GLU A 365 45.58 0.96 -5.16
CA GLU A 365 44.92 1.81 -4.15
C GLU A 365 43.46 1.40 -3.96
N TYR A 366 42.84 0.77 -4.97
CA TYR A 366 41.44 0.33 -4.95
C TYR A 366 41.27 -1.16 -4.59
N ASP A 367 42.37 -1.89 -4.40
CA ASP A 367 42.36 -3.30 -3.96
C ASP A 367 41.85 -3.47 -2.51
N ASP A 368 41.95 -2.43 -1.70
CA ASP A 368 41.49 -2.41 -0.31
C ASP A 368 40.68 -1.15 0.00
N ILE A 369 39.58 -1.31 0.74
CA ILE A 369 38.63 -0.21 1.01
C ILE A 369 39.23 0.90 1.87
N TYR A 370 40.19 0.60 2.75
CA TYR A 370 40.84 1.63 3.56
C TYR A 370 41.76 2.49 2.70
N ARG A 371 42.58 1.85 1.86
CA ARG A 371 43.44 2.55 0.90
C ARG A 371 42.63 3.40 -0.07
N ALA A 372 41.56 2.84 -0.62
CA ALA A 372 40.67 3.55 -1.54
C ALA A 372 40.06 4.79 -0.89
N LEU A 373 39.61 4.68 0.37
CA LEU A 373 39.05 5.81 1.12
C LEU A 373 40.08 6.89 1.42
N LEU A 374 41.29 6.52 1.82
CA LEU A 374 42.37 7.48 2.05
C LEU A 374 42.75 8.19 0.76
N TYR A 375 42.96 7.44 -0.32
CA TYR A 375 43.34 7.95 -1.63
C TYR A 375 42.30 8.94 -2.17
N GLU A 376 41.01 8.56 -2.16
CA GLU A 376 39.92 9.45 -2.56
C GLU A 376 39.79 10.69 -1.65
N SER A 377 40.08 10.56 -0.36
CA SER A 377 40.07 11.72 0.55
C SER A 377 41.18 12.72 0.22
N PHE A 378 42.38 12.24 -0.10
CA PHE A 378 43.48 13.10 -0.55
C PHE A 378 43.20 13.72 -1.91
N LEU A 379 42.65 12.96 -2.87
CA LEU A 379 42.20 13.52 -4.16
C LEU A 379 41.18 14.64 -3.98
N LEU A 380 40.20 14.49 -3.09
CA LEU A 380 39.21 15.54 -2.81
C LEU A 380 39.86 16.80 -2.19
N ILE A 381 40.90 16.63 -1.38
CA ILE A 381 41.67 17.74 -0.81
C ILE A 381 42.48 18.43 -1.91
N ASP A 382 43.14 17.67 -2.77
CA ASP A 382 43.92 18.20 -3.89
C ASP A 382 43.04 18.91 -4.93
N GLU A 383 41.84 18.37 -5.23
CA GLU A 383 40.82 19.03 -6.05
C GLU A 383 40.39 20.38 -5.45
N TYR A 384 40.23 20.45 -4.12
CA TYR A 384 39.90 21.69 -3.44
C TYR A 384 40.99 22.74 -3.60
N TYR A 385 42.26 22.37 -3.39
CA TYR A 385 43.39 23.30 -3.54
C TYR A 385 43.69 23.69 -4.99
N SER A 386 43.31 22.85 -5.95
CA SER A 386 43.47 23.12 -7.38
C SER A 386 42.45 24.13 -7.93
N ASN A 387 41.42 24.48 -7.16
CA ASN A 387 40.41 25.45 -7.55
C ASN A 387 40.90 26.88 -7.28
N GLU A 388 40.94 27.75 -8.29
CA GLU A 388 41.55 29.10 -8.21
C GLU A 388 40.94 29.98 -7.10
N ASP A 389 39.64 29.82 -6.81
CA ASP A 389 38.93 30.55 -5.76
C ASP A 389 39.29 30.09 -4.32
N ALA A 390 39.85 28.88 -4.16
CA ALA A 390 40.14 28.25 -2.87
C ALA A 390 41.60 28.42 -2.42
N GLN A 391 42.49 28.92 -3.28
CA GLN A 391 43.91 29.10 -2.98
C GLN A 391 44.20 30.09 -1.84
N GLN A 392 43.22 30.91 -1.43
CA GLN A 392 43.35 31.83 -0.29
C GLN A 392 42.89 31.25 1.05
N SER A 393 42.24 30.07 1.07
CA SER A 393 41.74 29.44 2.28
C SER A 393 42.59 28.23 2.68
N ILE A 394 43.30 28.35 3.80
CA ILE A 394 43.94 27.19 4.45
C ILE A 394 42.83 26.36 5.09
N ILE A 395 42.62 25.12 4.61
CA ILE A 395 41.79 24.14 5.30
C ILE A 395 42.39 23.91 6.69
N LYS A 396 41.74 24.45 7.73
CA LYS A 396 42.14 24.21 9.12
C LYS A 396 41.60 22.90 9.65
N ASP A 397 40.37 22.57 9.27
CA ASP A 397 39.66 21.34 9.63
C ASP A 397 38.82 20.86 8.43
N ALA A 398 38.95 19.59 8.07
CA ALA A 398 38.13 18.93 7.05
C ALA A 398 37.41 17.72 7.65
N HIS A 399 36.12 17.60 7.36
CA HIS A 399 35.31 16.46 7.79
C HIS A 399 34.67 15.79 6.60
N PHE A 400 34.99 14.52 6.39
CA PHE A 400 34.38 13.70 5.35
C PHE A 400 33.17 12.97 5.92
N ARG A 401 32.02 13.11 5.27
CA ARG A 401 30.84 12.31 5.59
C ARG A 401 30.77 11.10 4.68
N LEU A 402 31.13 9.95 5.22
CA LEU A 402 30.93 8.66 4.56
C LEU A 402 29.49 8.19 4.73
N LYS A 403 28.85 7.84 3.62
CA LYS A 403 27.52 7.24 3.61
C LYS A 403 27.51 6.09 2.62
N VAL A 404 27.04 4.93 3.04
CA VAL A 404 26.72 3.82 2.13
C VAL A 404 25.47 4.20 1.35
N VAL A 405 25.61 4.40 0.03
CA VAL A 405 24.51 4.77 -0.87
C VAL A 405 24.33 3.68 -1.92
N THR A 406 23.81 2.50 -1.55
CA THR A 406 23.36 1.53 -2.55
C THR A 406 22.23 0.61 -2.07
N SER A 407 21.35 0.31 -3.03
CA SER A 407 20.20 -0.58 -2.98
C SER A 407 20.53 -2.02 -3.44
N LYS A 408 21.80 -2.44 -3.35
CA LYS A 408 22.29 -3.76 -3.85
C LYS A 408 23.01 -4.60 -2.80
N THR A 409 23.16 -4.10 -1.57
CA THR A 409 23.73 -4.83 -0.44
C THR A 409 22.60 -5.43 0.38
N THR A 410 22.76 -6.68 0.84
CA THR A 410 21.78 -7.26 1.76
C THR A 410 21.76 -6.45 3.06
N GLU A 411 20.64 -6.50 3.79
CA GLU A 411 20.50 -5.78 5.07
C GLU A 411 21.63 -6.15 6.06
N LYS A 412 22.06 -7.41 6.03
CA LYS A 412 23.19 -7.94 6.81
C LYS A 412 24.53 -7.34 6.37
N ASP A 413 24.77 -7.22 5.07
CA ASP A 413 26.01 -6.60 4.56
C ASP A 413 26.04 -5.10 4.84
N LEU A 414 24.87 -4.44 4.82
CA LEU A 414 24.70 -3.04 5.20
C LEU A 414 25.02 -2.82 6.68
N GLU A 415 24.55 -3.68 7.58
CA GLU A 415 24.91 -3.64 9.00
C GLU A 415 26.41 -3.84 9.22
N LEU A 416 27.00 -4.83 8.54
CA LEU A 416 28.44 -5.12 8.60
C LEU A 416 29.28 -3.94 8.09
N LEU A 417 28.92 -3.38 6.93
CA LEU A 417 29.59 -2.20 6.37
C LEU A 417 29.44 -0.99 7.28
N ASN A 418 28.25 -0.73 7.82
CA ASN A 418 28.05 0.37 8.76
C ASN A 418 28.85 0.16 10.06
N MET A 419 28.97 -1.07 10.55
CA MET A 419 29.82 -1.39 11.71
C MET A 419 31.30 -1.17 11.38
N TYR A 420 31.76 -1.61 10.21
CA TYR A 420 33.11 -1.42 9.73
C TYR A 420 33.45 0.07 9.54
N PHE A 421 32.54 0.85 8.95
CA PHE A 421 32.70 2.30 8.76
C PHE A 421 32.62 3.10 10.07
N ARG A 422 31.87 2.64 11.08
CA ARG A 422 31.96 3.20 12.43
C ARG A 422 33.34 3.00 13.05
N GLY A 423 34.02 1.90 12.74
CA GLY A 423 35.41 1.68 13.15
C GLY A 423 36.39 2.71 12.56
N PHE A 424 36.16 3.18 11.33
CA PHE A 424 36.98 4.23 10.71
C PHE A 424 36.84 5.61 11.36
N LEU A 425 35.66 5.94 11.91
CA LEU A 425 35.48 7.18 12.69
C LEU A 425 36.31 7.22 13.98
N ILE A 426 36.77 6.06 14.46
CA ILE A 426 37.54 5.90 15.71
C ILE A 426 39.06 5.87 15.45
N LEU A 427 39.48 5.53 14.22
CA LEU A 427 40.89 5.27 13.88
C LEU A 427 41.65 6.47 13.28
N SER A 428 41.00 7.62 13.09
CA SER A 428 41.70 8.86 12.75
C SER A 428 41.73 9.78 13.99
N PRO A 429 42.81 9.78 14.79
CA PRO A 429 43.11 10.98 15.56
C PRO A 429 43.51 12.05 14.53
N LEU A 430 42.68 13.08 14.37
CA LEU A 430 43.19 14.37 13.92
C LEU A 430 44.16 14.90 14.98
#